data_AF-A0A9P1EEU5-F1
#
_entry.id   AF-A0A9P1EEU5-F1
#
_cell.length_a   1.000
_cell.length_b   1.000
_cell.length_c   1.000
_cell.angle_alpha   90.00
_cell.angle_beta   90.00
_cell.angle_gamma   90.00
#
_symmetry.space_group_name_H-M   'P 1'
#
loop_
_entity.id
_entity.type
_entity.pdbx_description
1 polymer ?
#
loop_
_entity_poly.entity_id
_entity_poly.type
_entity_poly.pdbx_seq_one_letter_code
_entity_poly.pdbx_strand_id
1 'polypeptide(L)'
;MWNIFAAVGDIAFAYIFSNVLVEIQDTIKASPKENKVMKRATFYGIFISSIFYVLCGLLGYAAFGNDAPSNFLTAFGFYDPFWLIDLANVCIIVHLLGAYQVFAQPVFAFVEERCKKRWPESKMMNAETCIKMGSKKGWSLSLFKLIWRTGYVIITTLVAMLFPFFNDFVGLLGAISYWPLTIYFPIQMYIARTKTPRFSFVWVWLQILCVVCFILSLLAAAGSLRGLILSIRTYKPFQAKS
;
A
#
# COMPACT_ATOMS: atom_id res chain seq x y z
N MET A 1 -14.36 14.43 -16.34
CA MET A 1 -13.61 13.33 -16.99
C MET A 1 -12.39 12.91 -16.18
N TRP A 2 -11.41 13.79 -15.92
CA TRP A 2 -10.19 13.43 -15.16
C TRP A 2 -10.45 12.89 -13.75
N ASN A 3 -11.38 13.51 -13.02
CA ASN A 3 -11.79 13.02 -11.69
C ASN A 3 -12.45 11.64 -11.76
N ILE A 4 -13.12 11.29 -12.87
CA ILE A 4 -13.71 9.95 -13.06
C ILE A 4 -12.59 8.93 -13.23
N PHE A 5 -11.54 9.24 -14.00
CA PHE A 5 -10.40 8.35 -14.16
C PHE A 5 -9.64 8.12 -12.85
N ALA A 6 -9.42 9.19 -12.07
CA ALA A 6 -8.84 9.08 -10.74
C ALA A 6 -9.71 8.22 -9.81
N ALA A 7 -11.03 8.48 -9.73
CA ALA A 7 -11.95 7.73 -8.89
C ALA A 7 -12.03 6.23 -9.26
N VAL A 8 -12.00 5.91 -10.55
CA VAL A 8 -11.95 4.51 -11.01
C VAL A 8 -10.65 3.84 -10.57
N GLY A 9 -9.53 4.57 -10.60
CA GLY A 9 -8.26 4.15 -10.03
C GLY A 9 -8.37 3.88 -8.54
N ASP A 10 -8.88 4.83 -7.76
CA ASP A 10 -9.02 4.70 -6.31
C ASP A 10 -9.85 3.47 -5.92
N ILE A 11 -10.95 3.21 -6.63
CA ILE A 11 -11.77 2.00 -6.44
C ILE A 11 -10.96 0.74 -6.76
N ALA A 12 -10.24 0.71 -7.88
CA ALA A 12 -9.45 -0.46 -8.28
C ALA A 12 -8.31 -0.73 -7.28
N PHE A 13 -7.67 0.32 -6.78
CA PHE A 13 -6.50 0.22 -5.89
C PHE A 13 -6.87 -0.06 -4.43
N ALA A 14 -8.10 0.27 -4.02
CA ALA A 14 -8.62 -0.06 -2.69
C ALA A 14 -8.60 -1.57 -2.38
N TYR A 15 -8.56 -2.42 -3.41
CA TYR A 15 -8.53 -3.88 -3.28
C TYR A 15 -7.15 -4.50 -3.54
N ILE A 16 -6.07 -3.71 -3.52
CA ILE A 16 -4.70 -4.24 -3.64
C ILE A 16 -4.28 -4.85 -2.30
N PHE A 17 -4.54 -6.14 -2.11
CA PHE A 17 -4.00 -6.92 -0.98
C PHE A 17 -3.07 -8.06 -1.44
N SER A 18 -2.92 -8.26 -2.75
CA SER A 18 -2.10 -9.34 -3.33
C SER A 18 -0.64 -9.30 -2.87
N ASN A 19 -0.11 -8.10 -2.59
CA ASN A 19 1.29 -7.87 -2.25
C ASN A 19 1.66 -8.31 -0.82
N VAL A 20 0.67 -8.55 0.04
CA VAL A 20 0.86 -9.02 1.43
C VAL A 20 0.26 -10.42 1.61
N LEU A 21 -0.40 -10.93 0.56
CA LEU A 21 -1.16 -12.18 0.61
C LEU A 21 -0.25 -13.37 0.88
N VAL A 22 0.95 -13.38 0.29
CA VAL A 22 1.92 -14.47 0.43
C VAL A 22 2.52 -14.46 1.83
N GLU A 23 2.84 -13.28 2.36
CA GLU A 23 3.34 -13.08 3.72
C GLU A 23 2.30 -13.52 4.75
N ILE A 24 1.01 -13.21 4.55
CA ILE A 24 -0.06 -13.70 5.42
C ILE A 24 -0.18 -15.23 5.30
N GLN A 25 -0.11 -15.79 4.08
CA GLN A 25 -0.15 -17.23 3.85
C GLN A 25 0.93 -17.98 4.63
N ASP A 26 2.15 -17.49 4.61
CA ASP A 26 3.30 -18.10 5.28
C ASP A 26 3.16 -18.13 6.81
N THR A 27 2.31 -17.27 7.38
CA THR A 27 2.03 -17.24 8.83
C THR A 27 0.89 -18.16 9.28
N ILE A 28 0.11 -18.71 8.35
CA ILE A 28 -1.06 -19.53 8.68
C ILE A 28 -0.62 -20.94 9.08
N LYS A 29 -1.32 -21.52 10.05
CA LYS A 29 -1.07 -22.91 10.48
C LYS A 29 -1.23 -23.86 9.31
N ALA A 30 -0.33 -24.84 9.20
CA ALA A 30 -0.32 -25.85 8.13
C ALA A 30 -1.62 -26.68 8.01
N SER A 31 -2.43 -26.76 9.08
CA SER A 31 -3.72 -27.45 9.07
C SER A 31 -4.84 -26.56 9.62
N PRO A 32 -5.97 -26.40 8.89
CA PRO A 32 -6.25 -26.91 7.54
C PRO A 32 -5.44 -26.17 6.47
N LYS A 33 -5.40 -26.70 5.23
CA LYS A 33 -4.59 -26.14 4.12
C LYS A 33 -4.72 -24.61 4.02
N GLU A 34 -3.59 -23.92 3.98
CA GLU A 34 -3.47 -22.45 3.94
C GLU A 34 -4.37 -21.82 2.86
N ASN A 35 -4.41 -22.43 1.67
CA ASN A 35 -5.24 -21.94 0.57
C ASN A 35 -6.75 -21.92 0.89
N LYS A 36 -7.23 -22.86 1.71
CA LYS A 36 -8.64 -22.95 2.12
C LYS A 36 -8.95 -21.88 3.16
N VAL A 37 -8.06 -21.71 4.14
CA VAL A 37 -8.18 -20.67 5.17
C VAL A 37 -8.15 -19.30 4.51
N MET A 38 -7.18 -19.05 3.64
CA MET A 38 -7.04 -17.78 2.95
C MET A 38 -8.18 -17.49 2.02
N LYS A 39 -8.68 -18.45 1.25
CA LYS A 39 -9.85 -18.22 0.39
C LYS A 39 -11.06 -17.73 1.21
N ARG A 40 -11.27 -18.30 2.39
CA ARG A 40 -12.35 -17.88 3.29
C ARG A 40 -12.08 -16.49 3.90
N ALA A 41 -10.86 -16.28 4.41
CA ALA A 41 -10.46 -15.00 4.99
C ALA A 41 -10.54 -13.86 3.98
N THR A 42 -9.99 -14.05 2.78
CA THR A 42 -10.06 -13.11 1.66
C THR A 42 -11.51 -12.83 1.24
N PHE A 43 -12.37 -13.86 1.16
CA PHE A 43 -13.78 -13.66 0.82
C PHE A 43 -14.47 -12.71 1.81
N TYR A 44 -14.36 -12.98 3.12
CA TYR A 44 -14.97 -12.10 4.12
C TYR A 44 -14.30 -10.73 4.16
N GLY A 45 -12.98 -10.66 4.02
CA GLY A 45 -12.25 -9.39 3.99
C GLY A 45 -12.71 -8.48 2.86
N ILE A 46 -12.78 -9.01 1.63
CA ILE A 46 -13.29 -8.27 0.47
C ILE A 46 -14.77 -7.90 0.65
N PHE A 47 -15.59 -8.81 1.15
CA PHE A 47 -17.02 -8.56 1.34
C PHE A 47 -17.28 -7.42 2.34
N ILE A 48 -16.66 -7.48 3.52
CA ILE A 48 -16.82 -6.48 4.57
C ILE A 48 -16.26 -5.13 4.12
N SER A 49 -15.06 -5.11 3.53
CA SER A 49 -14.45 -3.86 3.03
C SER A 49 -15.28 -3.23 1.92
N SER A 50 -15.85 -4.02 1.01
CA SER A 50 -16.71 -3.50 -0.06
C SER A 50 -17.97 -2.83 0.48
N ILE A 51 -18.63 -3.45 1.46
CA ILE A 51 -19.78 -2.83 2.13
C ILE A 51 -19.37 -1.51 2.76
N PHE A 52 -18.24 -1.48 3.47
CA PHE A 52 -17.75 -0.28 4.13
C PHE A 52 -17.42 0.84 3.12
N TYR A 53 -16.69 0.53 2.04
CA TYR A 53 -16.34 1.51 1.00
C TYR A 53 -17.57 2.07 0.30
N VAL A 54 -18.54 1.22 -0.05
CA VAL A 54 -19.80 1.67 -0.67
C VAL A 54 -20.59 2.54 0.31
N LEU A 55 -20.69 2.17 1.59
CA LEU A 55 -21.35 2.99 2.60
C LEU A 55 -20.68 4.36 2.77
N CYS A 56 -19.36 4.41 2.88
CA CYS A 56 -18.62 5.68 2.98
C CYS A 56 -18.83 6.55 1.73
N GLY A 57 -18.79 5.95 0.54
CA GLY A 57 -19.03 6.67 -0.73
C GLY A 57 -20.45 7.22 -0.84
N LEU A 58 -21.46 6.39 -0.53
CA LEU A 58 -22.87 6.78 -0.60
C LEU A 58 -23.23 7.82 0.45
N LEU A 59 -22.81 7.63 1.71
CA LEU A 59 -23.08 8.59 2.78
C LEU A 59 -22.34 9.91 2.57
N GLY A 60 -21.08 9.84 2.12
CA GLY A 60 -20.31 11.04 1.79
C GLY A 60 -20.96 11.84 0.66
N TYR A 61 -21.41 11.17 -0.41
CA TYR A 61 -22.13 11.81 -1.49
C TYR A 61 -23.52 12.32 -1.06
N ALA A 62 -24.23 11.59 -0.20
CA ALA A 62 -25.53 12.04 0.32
C ALA A 62 -25.40 13.30 1.19
N ALA A 63 -24.29 13.45 1.93
CA ALA A 63 -24.05 14.60 2.79
C ALA A 63 -23.54 15.83 2.03
N PHE A 64 -22.66 15.65 1.04
CA PHE A 64 -21.92 16.77 0.41
C PHE A 64 -22.13 16.90 -1.10
N GLY A 65 -22.83 15.95 -1.72
CA GLY A 65 -23.09 15.94 -3.17
C GLY A 65 -21.81 16.02 -4.00
N ASN A 66 -21.82 16.87 -5.01
CA ASN A 66 -20.68 17.10 -5.90
C ASN A 66 -19.49 17.80 -5.23
N ASP A 67 -19.70 18.39 -4.05
CA ASP A 67 -18.67 19.10 -3.29
C ASP A 67 -17.99 18.18 -2.25
N ALA A 68 -18.26 16.88 -2.30
CA ALA A 68 -17.63 15.90 -1.41
C ALA A 68 -16.09 15.94 -1.56
N PRO A 69 -15.35 16.18 -0.46
CA PRO A 69 -13.90 16.24 -0.52
C PRO A 69 -13.28 14.86 -0.73
N SER A 70 -12.14 14.81 -1.44
CA SER A 70 -11.39 13.56 -1.65
C SER A 70 -10.71 13.04 -0.38
N ASN A 71 -10.44 13.91 0.60
CA ASN A 71 -9.98 13.54 1.93
C ASN A 71 -10.80 14.30 2.98
N PHE A 72 -11.70 13.58 3.64
CA PHE A 72 -12.57 14.13 4.68
C PHE A 72 -11.79 14.73 5.85
N LEU A 73 -10.70 14.11 6.29
CA LEU A 73 -9.95 14.57 7.46
C LEU A 73 -9.17 15.86 7.20
N THR A 74 -8.64 16.01 5.98
CA THR A 74 -8.00 17.27 5.59
C THR A 74 -9.03 18.37 5.35
N ALA A 75 -10.17 18.04 4.74
CA ALA A 75 -11.20 19.02 4.41
C ALA A 75 -11.96 19.54 5.64
N PHE A 76 -12.19 18.68 6.63
CA PHE A 76 -12.92 19.02 7.86
C PHE A 76 -12.00 19.27 9.05
N GLY A 77 -10.68 19.38 8.88
CA GLY A 77 -9.71 19.51 9.98
C GLY A 77 -9.98 20.63 10.99
N PHE A 78 -10.84 21.61 10.64
CA PHE A 78 -11.23 22.73 11.50
C PHE A 78 -12.75 22.82 11.75
N TYR A 79 -13.51 21.77 11.46
CA TYR A 79 -14.97 21.78 11.58
C TYR A 79 -15.41 21.21 12.94
N ASP A 80 -16.41 21.84 13.56
CA ASP A 80 -16.98 21.32 14.81
C ASP A 80 -17.77 20.03 14.58
N PRO A 81 -17.63 18.99 15.45
CA PRO A 81 -16.82 18.99 16.66
C PRO A 81 -15.40 18.42 16.47
N PHE A 82 -14.39 19.17 16.90
CA PHE A 82 -12.96 18.83 16.75
C PHE A 82 -12.57 17.45 17.31
N TRP A 83 -13.18 17.02 18.43
CA TRP A 83 -12.83 15.76 19.09
C TRP A 83 -13.04 14.53 18.19
N LEU A 84 -14.01 14.59 17.27
CA LEU A 84 -14.32 13.47 16.38
C LEU A 84 -13.23 13.32 15.31
N ILE A 85 -12.72 14.44 14.81
CA ILE A 85 -11.61 14.49 13.84
C ILE A 85 -10.32 14.04 14.53
N ASP A 86 -10.07 14.48 15.76
CA ASP A 86 -8.90 14.06 16.54
C ASP A 86 -8.91 12.56 16.80
N LEU A 87 -10.07 12.00 17.18
CA LEU A 87 -10.22 10.56 17.36
C LEU A 87 -9.93 9.80 16.06
N ALA A 88 -10.46 10.27 14.93
CA ALA A 88 -10.20 9.66 13.63
C ALA A 88 -8.70 9.72 13.26
N ASN A 89 -8.03 10.85 13.52
CA ASN A 89 -6.59 10.99 13.32
C ASN A 89 -5.79 10.01 14.21
N VAL A 90 -6.17 9.84 15.48
CA VAL A 90 -5.54 8.84 16.37
C VAL A 90 -5.71 7.42 15.82
N CYS A 91 -6.91 7.05 15.36
CA CYS A 91 -7.15 5.75 14.73
C CYS A 91 -6.27 5.53 13.50
N ILE A 92 -6.12 6.55 12.66
CA ILE A 92 -5.23 6.50 11.49
C ILE A 92 -3.77 6.32 11.91
N ILE A 93 -3.30 7.04 12.93
CA ILE A 93 -1.93 6.88 13.44
C ILE A 93 -1.69 5.44 13.89
N VAL A 94 -2.59 4.89 14.71
CA VAL A 94 -2.47 3.50 15.20
C VAL A 94 -2.46 2.50 14.03
N HIS A 95 -3.35 2.68 13.06
CA HIS A 95 -3.40 1.84 11.86
C HIS A 95 -2.10 1.93 11.03
N LEU A 96 -1.63 3.15 10.74
CA LEU A 96 -0.44 3.38 9.91
C LEU A 96 0.84 2.92 10.58
N LEU A 97 0.94 3.00 11.91
CA LEU A 97 2.07 2.42 12.65
C LEU A 97 2.18 0.91 12.41
N GLY A 98 1.06 0.19 12.47
CA GLY A 98 1.01 -1.24 12.15
C GLY A 98 1.35 -1.52 10.70
N ALA A 99 0.75 -0.77 9.77
CA ALA A 99 0.98 -0.93 8.34
C ALA A 99 2.45 -0.70 7.98
N TYR A 100 3.06 0.38 8.52
CA TYR A 100 4.47 0.70 8.28
C TYR A 100 5.39 -0.45 8.67
N GLN A 101 5.15 -1.09 9.82
CA GLN A 101 5.94 -2.24 10.23
C GLN A 101 5.84 -3.38 9.22
N VAL A 102 4.63 -3.75 8.79
CA VAL A 102 4.43 -4.85 7.83
C VAL A 102 5.11 -4.56 6.48
N PHE A 103 5.00 -3.34 5.96
CA PHE A 103 5.56 -2.98 4.65
C PHE A 103 7.07 -2.69 4.67
N ALA A 104 7.62 -2.19 5.78
CA ALA A 104 9.04 -1.89 5.88
C ALA A 104 9.91 -3.14 6.10
N GLN A 105 9.39 -4.19 6.77
CA GLN A 105 10.19 -5.39 7.07
C GLN A 105 10.77 -6.08 5.82
N PRO A 106 10.00 -6.33 4.74
CA PRO A 106 10.55 -6.96 3.53
C PRO A 106 11.68 -6.14 2.89
N VAL A 107 11.55 -4.81 2.88
CA VAL A 107 12.58 -3.90 2.36
C VAL A 107 13.85 -3.97 3.21
N PHE A 108 13.70 -3.95 4.53
CA PHE A 108 14.83 -4.11 5.44
C PHE A 108 15.51 -5.47 5.27
N ALA A 109 14.75 -6.56 5.27
CA ALA A 109 15.28 -7.91 5.09
C ALA A 109 16.04 -8.04 3.77
N PHE A 110 15.48 -7.54 2.67
CA PHE A 110 16.10 -7.62 1.35
C PHE A 110 17.46 -6.89 1.28
N VAL A 111 17.53 -5.66 1.78
CA VAL A 111 18.78 -4.87 1.77
C VAL A 111 19.79 -5.47 2.75
N GLU A 112 19.36 -5.85 3.95
CA GLU A 112 20.23 -6.48 4.95
C GLU A 112 20.84 -7.78 4.42
N GLU A 113 20.05 -8.64 3.77
CA GLU A 113 20.53 -9.91 3.21
C GLU A 113 21.47 -9.68 2.02
N ARG A 114 21.11 -8.77 1.09
CA ARG A 114 21.96 -8.40 -0.06
C ARG A 114 23.31 -7.88 0.40
N CYS A 115 23.33 -6.99 1.38
CA CYS A 115 24.56 -6.42 1.90
C CYS A 115 25.42 -7.47 2.62
N LYS A 116 24.82 -8.34 3.45
CA LYS A 116 25.52 -9.47 4.09
C LYS A 116 26.17 -10.42 3.07
N LYS A 117 25.44 -10.76 2.00
CA LYS A 117 25.95 -11.62 0.91
C LYS A 117 27.08 -10.95 0.11
N ARG A 118 26.98 -9.64 -0.10
CA ARG A 118 27.95 -8.89 -0.93
C ARG A 118 29.27 -8.59 -0.21
N TRP A 119 29.23 -8.37 1.11
CA TRP A 119 30.41 -8.08 1.92
C TRP A 119 30.47 -8.97 3.18
N PRO A 120 30.72 -10.27 3.02
CA PRO A 120 30.75 -11.23 4.14
C PRO A 120 31.92 -10.96 5.12
N GLU A 121 33.00 -10.33 4.67
CA GLU A 121 34.17 -10.05 5.53
C GLU A 121 34.08 -8.72 6.30
N SER A 122 33.09 -7.88 6.00
CA SER A 122 32.96 -6.58 6.66
C SER A 122 32.50 -6.75 8.10
N LYS A 123 33.37 -6.38 9.05
CA LYS A 123 33.03 -6.32 10.48
C LYS A 123 31.82 -5.40 10.72
N MET A 124 31.66 -4.29 10.01
CA MET A 124 30.51 -3.40 10.20
C MET A 124 29.18 -4.05 9.79
N MET A 125 29.20 -4.91 8.77
CA MET A 125 28.00 -5.58 8.25
C MET A 125 27.57 -6.78 9.11
N ASN A 126 28.55 -7.50 9.66
CA ASN A 126 28.35 -8.75 10.37
C ASN A 126 28.59 -8.64 11.90
N ALA A 127 29.08 -7.51 12.39
CA ALA A 127 29.15 -7.26 13.83
C ALA A 127 27.74 -7.16 14.40
N GLU A 128 27.37 -8.18 15.14
CA GLU A 128 26.25 -8.18 16.05
C GLU A 128 26.82 -7.94 17.46
N THR A 129 26.67 -6.71 17.96
CA THR A 129 27.04 -6.40 19.34
C THR A 129 25.92 -6.87 20.25
N CYS A 130 26.18 -7.92 21.02
CA CYS A 130 25.26 -8.40 22.04
C CYS A 130 25.30 -7.47 23.26
N ILE A 131 24.30 -6.60 23.39
CA ILE A 131 24.09 -5.81 24.61
C ILE A 131 23.30 -6.69 25.59
N LYS A 132 23.99 -7.26 26.59
CA LYS A 132 23.35 -7.96 27.70
C LYS A 132 22.75 -6.93 28.65
N MET A 133 21.45 -6.72 28.58
CA MET A 133 20.71 -5.89 29.52
C MET A 133 19.97 -6.80 30.52
N GLY A 134 20.59 -7.06 31.67
CA GLY A 134 20.03 -7.90 32.73
C GLY A 134 19.94 -9.41 32.44
N SER A 135 19.23 -10.12 33.32
CA SER A 135 19.24 -11.60 33.43
C SER A 135 18.39 -12.34 32.36
N LYS A 136 17.81 -11.65 31.37
CA LYS A 136 16.99 -12.29 30.33
C LYS A 136 17.31 -11.73 28.95
N LYS A 137 17.91 -12.57 28.10
CA LYS A 137 18.22 -12.42 26.67
C LYS A 137 18.89 -11.09 26.27
N GLY A 138 20.19 -11.14 25.97
CA GLY A 138 20.89 -10.02 25.35
C GLY A 138 20.29 -9.67 23.99
N TRP A 139 20.26 -8.37 23.68
CA TRP A 139 19.80 -7.84 22.40
C TRP A 139 21.01 -7.80 21.45
N SER A 140 20.94 -8.49 20.31
CA SER A 140 21.96 -8.34 19.26
C SER A 140 21.64 -7.10 18.43
N LEU A 141 22.40 -6.02 18.67
CA LEU A 141 22.31 -4.81 17.87
C LEU A 141 23.36 -4.88 16.77
N SER A 142 22.95 -4.65 15.52
CA SER A 142 23.87 -4.47 14.41
C SER A 142 23.88 -2.99 14.06
N LEU A 143 25.05 -2.36 14.13
CA LEU A 143 25.21 -0.94 13.79
C LEU A 143 24.72 -0.64 12.38
N PHE A 144 24.98 -1.55 11.43
CA PHE A 144 24.48 -1.44 10.06
C PHE A 144 22.94 -1.40 10.02
N LYS A 145 22.25 -2.32 10.71
CA LYS A 145 20.78 -2.35 10.74
C LYS A 145 20.20 -1.06 11.33
N LEU A 146 20.84 -0.53 12.39
CA LEU A 146 20.40 0.71 13.02
C LEU A 146 20.54 1.89 12.03
N ILE A 147 21.72 2.10 11.46
CA ILE A 147 22.00 3.18 10.51
C ILE A 147 21.06 3.08 9.30
N TRP A 148 20.92 1.89 8.72
CA TRP A 148 20.07 1.65 7.56
C TRP A 148 18.60 1.96 7.86
N ARG A 149 18.04 1.41 8.94
CA ARG A 149 16.62 1.61 9.29
C ARG A 149 16.33 3.06 9.65
N THR A 150 17.20 3.71 10.42
CA THR A 150 17.07 5.14 10.73
C THR A 150 17.17 6.00 9.47
N GLY A 151 18.15 5.74 8.60
CA GLY A 151 18.30 6.44 7.33
C GLY A 151 17.08 6.27 6.42
N TYR A 152 16.52 5.06 6.33
CA TYR A 152 15.30 4.79 5.58
C TYR A 152 14.12 5.62 6.11
N VAL A 153 13.90 5.61 7.44
CA VAL A 153 12.84 6.41 8.07
C VAL A 153 13.02 7.89 7.74
N ILE A 154 14.22 8.45 7.93
CA ILE A 154 14.50 9.87 7.64
C ILE A 154 14.18 10.20 6.17
N ILE A 155 14.65 9.39 5.22
CA ILE A 155 14.40 9.61 3.79
C ILE A 155 12.90 9.56 3.50
N THR A 156 12.18 8.54 3.99
CA THR A 156 10.73 8.42 3.75
C THR A 156 9.95 9.59 4.35
N THR A 157 10.35 10.08 5.52
CA THR A 157 9.75 11.27 6.16
C THR A 157 10.01 12.53 5.35
N LEU A 158 11.24 12.73 4.85
CA LEU A 158 11.57 13.87 4.00
C LEU A 158 10.75 13.85 2.71
N VAL A 159 10.62 12.68 2.07
CA VAL A 159 9.78 12.54 0.87
C VAL A 159 8.31 12.85 1.18
N ALA A 160 7.78 12.37 2.31
CA ALA A 160 6.42 12.67 2.73
C ALA A 160 6.18 14.17 2.99
N MET A 161 7.17 14.87 3.55
CA MET A 161 7.11 16.33 3.76
C MET A 161 7.16 17.11 2.45
N LEU A 162 7.91 16.63 1.45
CA LEU A 162 8.06 17.30 0.15
C LEU A 162 6.86 17.13 -0.78
N PHE A 163 6.10 16.03 -0.64
CA PHE A 163 4.97 15.70 -1.50
C PHE A 163 3.68 15.45 -0.70
N PRO A 164 3.02 16.49 -0.16
CA PRO A 164 1.81 16.35 0.66
C PRO A 164 0.52 16.10 -0.18
N PHE A 165 0.63 15.45 -1.34
CA PHE A 165 -0.51 15.15 -2.24
C PHE A 165 -0.85 13.66 -2.18
N PHE A 166 -1.37 13.22 -1.04
CA PHE A 166 -1.57 11.80 -0.75
C PHE A 166 -2.40 11.09 -1.83
N ASN A 167 -3.56 11.63 -2.20
CA ASN A 167 -4.49 10.99 -3.14
C ASN A 167 -3.89 10.86 -4.55
N ASP A 168 -3.34 11.94 -5.11
CA ASP A 168 -2.74 11.91 -6.44
C ASP A 168 -1.53 10.98 -6.50
N PHE A 169 -0.71 10.96 -5.44
CA PHE A 169 0.49 10.13 -5.38
C PHE A 169 0.15 8.64 -5.23
N VAL A 170 -0.80 8.31 -4.34
CA VAL A 170 -1.29 6.94 -4.16
C VAL A 170 -1.99 6.44 -5.42
N GLY A 171 -2.79 7.27 -6.10
CA GLY A 171 -3.41 6.91 -7.37
C GLY A 171 -2.38 6.62 -8.47
N LEU A 172 -1.30 7.41 -8.55
CA LEU A 172 -0.24 7.17 -9.54
C LEU A 172 0.58 5.91 -9.23
N LEU A 173 1.02 5.73 -7.98
CA LEU A 173 1.76 4.53 -7.57
C LEU A 173 0.89 3.26 -7.66
N GLY A 174 -0.38 3.38 -7.29
CA GLY A 174 -1.39 2.35 -7.45
C GLY A 174 -1.50 1.93 -8.90
N ALA A 175 -1.65 2.88 -9.83
CA ALA A 175 -1.76 2.58 -11.26
C ALA A 175 -0.52 1.87 -11.84
N ILE A 176 0.68 2.31 -11.44
CA ILE A 176 1.95 1.71 -11.89
C ILE A 176 2.12 0.29 -11.35
N SER A 177 1.77 0.06 -10.09
CA SER A 177 1.99 -1.24 -9.42
C SER A 177 0.86 -2.25 -9.66
N TYR A 178 -0.39 -1.79 -9.79
CA TYR A 178 -1.60 -2.62 -9.87
C TYR A 178 -1.56 -3.58 -11.06
N TRP A 179 -1.39 -3.05 -12.28
CA TRP A 179 -1.46 -3.91 -13.46
C TRP A 179 -0.39 -5.01 -13.47
N PRO A 180 0.92 -4.71 -13.30
CA PRO A 180 1.92 -5.75 -13.32
C PRO A 180 1.74 -6.70 -12.13
N LEU A 181 1.68 -6.19 -10.89
CA LEU A 181 1.80 -7.01 -9.69
C LEU A 181 0.50 -7.71 -9.28
N THR A 182 -0.65 -7.05 -9.43
CA THR A 182 -1.95 -7.57 -8.95
C THR A 182 -2.68 -8.35 -10.05
N ILE A 183 -2.48 -8.00 -11.32
CA ILE A 183 -3.25 -8.57 -12.43
C ILE A 183 -2.39 -9.45 -13.33
N TYR A 184 -1.41 -8.87 -14.01
CA TYR A 184 -0.63 -9.56 -15.05
C TYR A 184 0.16 -10.74 -14.48
N PHE A 185 1.01 -10.51 -13.47
CA PHE A 185 1.85 -11.57 -12.90
C PHE A 185 1.02 -12.75 -12.36
N PRO A 186 -0.01 -12.54 -11.51
CA PRO A 186 -0.84 -13.65 -11.02
C PRO A 186 -1.58 -14.40 -12.11
N ILE A 187 -2.11 -13.71 -13.13
CA ILE A 187 -2.81 -14.36 -14.26
C ILE A 187 -1.84 -15.23 -15.08
N GLN A 188 -0.66 -14.71 -15.40
CA GLN A 188 0.34 -15.47 -16.15
C GLN A 188 0.87 -16.66 -15.33
N MET A 189 1.08 -16.47 -14.03
CA MET A 189 1.43 -17.55 -13.11
C MET A 189 0.34 -18.62 -13.07
N TYR A 190 -0.94 -18.23 -13.00
CA TYR A 190 -2.06 -19.18 -13.06
C TYR A 190 -2.03 -19.99 -14.35
N ILE A 191 -1.98 -19.33 -15.52
CA ILE A 191 -1.95 -20.00 -16.84
C ILE A 191 -0.77 -20.97 -16.95
N ALA A 192 0.42 -20.56 -16.51
CA ALA A 192 1.62 -21.39 -16.54
C ALA A 192 1.51 -22.61 -15.62
N ARG A 193 0.89 -22.46 -14.43
CA ARG A 193 0.75 -23.53 -13.45
C ARG A 193 -0.35 -24.52 -13.79
N THR A 194 -1.49 -24.06 -14.31
CA THR A 194 -2.61 -24.94 -14.71
C THR A 194 -2.47 -25.45 -16.14
N LYS A 195 -1.45 -25.01 -16.88
CA LYS A 195 -1.24 -25.33 -18.31
C LYS A 195 -2.50 -25.08 -19.14
N THR A 196 -3.16 -23.95 -18.89
CA THR A 196 -4.42 -23.62 -19.55
C THR A 196 -4.23 -23.54 -21.07
N PRO A 197 -5.02 -24.28 -21.87
CA PRO A 197 -4.85 -24.29 -23.32
C PRO A 197 -5.08 -22.90 -23.90
N ARG A 198 -4.18 -22.46 -24.79
CA ARG A 198 -4.32 -21.20 -25.52
C ARG A 198 -5.63 -21.21 -26.30
N PHE A 199 -6.31 -20.06 -26.35
CA PHE A 199 -7.63 -19.88 -26.96
C PHE A 199 -8.79 -20.65 -26.31
N SER A 200 -8.58 -21.32 -25.18
CA SER A 200 -9.71 -21.79 -24.38
C SER A 200 -10.52 -20.62 -23.83
N PHE A 201 -11.80 -20.87 -23.53
CA PHE A 201 -12.69 -19.88 -22.92
C PHE A 201 -12.06 -19.21 -21.69
N VAL A 202 -11.51 -20.00 -20.76
CA VAL A 202 -10.83 -19.49 -19.56
C VAL A 202 -9.62 -18.63 -19.93
N TRP A 203 -8.80 -19.05 -20.89
CA TRP A 203 -7.63 -18.28 -21.30
C TRP A 203 -8.02 -16.93 -21.91
N VAL A 204 -9.02 -16.90 -22.80
CA VAL A 204 -9.51 -15.68 -23.45
C VAL A 204 -10.04 -14.70 -22.40
N TRP A 205 -10.87 -15.15 -21.46
CA TRP A 205 -11.39 -14.29 -20.39
C TRP A 205 -10.30 -13.73 -19.48
N LEU A 206 -9.29 -14.52 -19.14
CA LEU A 206 -8.15 -14.05 -18.36
C LEU A 206 -7.34 -12.99 -19.10
N GLN A 207 -7.15 -13.12 -20.42
CA GLN A 207 -6.49 -12.09 -21.23
C GLN A 207 -7.34 -10.82 -21.34
N ILE A 208 -8.65 -10.95 -21.57
CA ILE A 208 -9.58 -9.81 -21.60
C ILE A 208 -9.52 -9.05 -20.28
N LEU A 209 -9.61 -9.75 -19.14
CA LEU A 209 -9.49 -9.14 -17.82
C LEU A 209 -8.16 -8.38 -17.67
N CYS A 210 -7.05 -8.99 -18.10
CA CYS A 210 -5.74 -8.37 -18.03
C CYS A 210 -5.65 -7.07 -18.86
N VAL A 211 -6.20 -7.07 -20.09
CA VAL A 211 -6.22 -5.89 -20.98
C VAL A 211 -7.17 -4.81 -20.45
N VAL A 212 -8.35 -5.17 -19.93
CA VAL A 212 -9.28 -4.20 -19.34
C VAL A 212 -8.64 -3.53 -18.13
N CYS A 213 -8.08 -4.30 -17.20
CA CYS A 213 -7.36 -3.76 -16.05
C CYS A 213 -6.14 -2.91 -16.46
N PHE A 214 -5.47 -3.23 -17.57
CA PHE A 214 -4.39 -2.41 -18.11
C PHE A 214 -4.90 -1.03 -18.51
N ILE A 215 -5.98 -0.98 -19.29
CA ILE A 215 -6.60 0.28 -19.73
C ILE A 215 -7.07 1.09 -18.52
N LEU A 216 -7.71 0.46 -17.54
CA LEU A 216 -8.12 1.12 -16.30
C LEU A 216 -6.92 1.74 -15.56
N SER A 217 -5.79 1.02 -15.52
CA SER A 217 -4.56 1.53 -14.90
C SER A 217 -3.99 2.73 -15.66
N LEU A 218 -4.03 2.72 -17.00
CA LEU A 218 -3.58 3.87 -17.80
C LEU A 218 -4.47 5.09 -17.59
N LEU A 219 -5.80 4.90 -17.53
CA LEU A 219 -6.75 5.98 -17.26
C LEU A 219 -6.49 6.56 -15.86
N ALA A 220 -6.39 5.71 -14.84
CA ALA A 220 -6.08 6.12 -13.49
C ALA A 220 -4.75 6.88 -13.40
N ALA A 221 -3.68 6.37 -14.01
CA ALA A 221 -2.39 7.05 -14.09
C ALA A 221 -2.51 8.44 -14.73
N ALA A 222 -3.27 8.58 -15.82
CA ALA A 222 -3.47 9.87 -16.48
C ALA A 222 -4.26 10.86 -15.60
N GLY A 223 -5.29 10.37 -14.89
CA GLY A 223 -6.05 11.16 -13.91
C GLY A 223 -5.18 11.67 -12.76
N SER A 224 -4.48 10.76 -12.10
CA SER A 224 -3.59 11.06 -10.97
C SER A 224 -2.39 11.92 -11.37
N LEU A 225 -1.79 11.69 -12.54
CA LEU A 225 -0.68 12.52 -13.04
C LEU A 225 -1.12 13.95 -13.28
N ARG A 226 -2.30 14.16 -13.88
CA ARG A 226 -2.86 15.50 -14.05
C ARG A 226 -3.14 16.16 -12.70
N GLY A 227 -3.75 15.43 -11.75
CA GLY A 227 -3.97 15.90 -10.39
C GLY A 227 -2.67 16.37 -9.75
N LEU A 228 -1.64 15.52 -9.79
CA LEU A 228 -0.32 15.81 -9.24
C LEU A 228 0.33 17.05 -9.88
N ILE A 229 0.27 17.21 -11.21
CA ILE A 229 0.82 18.39 -11.89
C ILE A 229 0.11 19.68 -11.45
N LEU A 230 -1.21 19.65 -11.32
CA LEU A 230 -2.00 20.80 -10.85
C LEU A 230 -1.69 21.14 -9.39
N SER A 231 -1.56 20.11 -8.56
CA SER A 231 -1.20 20.22 -7.15
C SER A 231 0.22 20.80 -6.98
N ILE A 232 1.21 20.34 -7.75
CA ILE A 232 2.58 20.87 -7.72
C ILE A 232 2.64 22.33 -8.19
N ARG A 233 1.89 22.71 -9.24
CA ARG A 233 1.87 24.10 -9.73
C ARG A 233 1.33 25.10 -8.72
N THR A 234 0.41 24.67 -7.86
CA THR A 234 -0.21 25.53 -6.83
C THR A 234 0.56 25.47 -5.51
N TYR A 235 1.45 24.50 -5.35
CA TYR A 235 2.20 24.28 -4.12
C TYR A 235 3.38 25.23 -3.99
N LYS A 236 3.47 25.86 -2.80
CA LYS A 236 4.63 26.61 -2.35
C LYS A 236 5.27 25.84 -1.21
N PRO A 237 6.47 25.27 -1.38
CA PRO A 237 7.14 24.50 -0.34
C PRO A 237 7.23 25.31 0.96
N PHE A 238 6.87 24.67 2.08
CA PHE A 238 7.01 25.22 3.44
C PHE A 238 6.20 26.49 3.75
N GLN A 239 5.20 26.85 2.93
CA GLN A 239 4.24 27.90 3.28
C GLN A 239 2.95 27.29 3.84
N ALA A 240 2.74 27.43 5.15
CA ALA A 240 1.43 27.20 5.75
C ALA A 240 0.51 28.34 5.31
N LYS A 241 -0.63 28.02 4.67
CA LYS A 241 -1.73 28.99 4.57
C LYS A 241 -2.27 29.18 5.98
N SER A 242 -1.94 30.32 6.59
CA SER A 242 -2.62 30.84 7.77
C SER A 242 -4.06 31.20 7.44
#